data_AF-A0A0R1F4L0-F1
#
_entry.id   AF-A0A0R1F4L0-F1
#
_cell.length_a   1.000
_cell.length_b   1.000
_cell.length_c   1.000
_cell.angle_alpha   90.00
_cell.angle_beta   90.00
_cell.angle_gamma   90.00
#
_symmetry.space_group_name_H-M   'P 1'
#
loop_
_entity.id
_entity.type
_entity.pdbx_description
1 polymer ?
#
loop_
_entity_poly.entity_id
_entity_poly.type
_entity_poly.pdbx_seq_one_letter_code
_entity_poly.pdbx_strand_id
1 'polypeptide(L)'
;MLFPNLFLDQKSAVPTWVWQSTEDFLPMVSKLDTRPLQLDLARFMGNGLEQLDQKIIDAKAALAELLAVSTNLIDDNSNLVPRVISTLPTELIDEANAKLARYQQLSRLRRQWGVQTLSRYPHDSLNRVLLYGEHRIWSSISGRMSAAHPNTMAIPKMILPYLGSSSGGELIKVDVQEAEIRLLAGMSADPALINVFESGGDLYADGAQVLYQTGQVNNVQRNVAKRAIIGIIYGQQQQSLTHTLAKTDFSLDVDAAQRLFEWLRCHYDTTMHFLDFVARDQKLWLAGKRTDLVGLGLSTTQRRVIPVQSAMAKLLKQFILMLDEQGLDVIEAQHDAVFITGNQVFERVRESMEYLLIQSFDCLEFRVPYEHEKLLSIEKV
;
A
#
# COMPACT_ATOMS: atom_id res chain seq x y z
N MET A 1 8.05 -7.99 3.23
CA MET A 1 8.08 -7.74 4.68
C MET A 1 9.27 -6.83 4.92
N LEU A 2 9.05 -5.52 5.11
CA LEU A 2 10.13 -4.52 5.16
C LEU A 2 10.51 -4.05 6.57
N PHE A 3 9.89 -4.61 7.61
CA PHE A 3 10.16 -4.24 8.99
C PHE A 3 10.17 -5.51 9.84
N PRO A 4 11.35 -6.11 10.12
CA PRO A 4 11.45 -7.06 11.22
C PRO A 4 11.18 -6.31 12.53
N ASN A 5 10.74 -7.06 13.55
CA ASN A 5 10.26 -6.66 14.87
C ASN A 5 11.27 -5.87 15.74
N LEU A 6 11.92 -4.83 15.22
CA LEU A 6 12.96 -4.05 15.90
C LEU A 6 12.42 -3.14 17.02
N PHE A 7 11.09 -3.03 17.19
CA PHE A 7 10.48 -1.92 17.93
C PHE A 7 9.73 -2.27 19.22
N LEU A 8 9.51 -3.55 19.54
CA LEU A 8 8.82 -3.88 20.81
C LEU A 8 9.67 -3.53 22.05
N ASP A 9 11.00 -3.46 21.91
CA ASP A 9 11.92 -3.21 23.04
C ASP A 9 12.44 -1.75 23.15
N GLN A 10 12.00 -0.82 22.30
CA GLN A 10 12.55 0.56 22.26
C GLN A 10 11.52 1.69 22.43
N LYS A 11 10.39 1.44 23.11
CA LYS A 11 9.36 2.46 23.37
C LYS A 11 9.92 3.75 24.02
N SER A 12 10.98 3.62 24.82
CA SER A 12 11.66 4.74 25.50
C SER A 12 12.47 5.67 24.58
N ALA A 13 12.78 5.26 23.36
CA ALA A 13 13.63 6.03 22.45
C ALA A 13 12.84 6.99 21.53
N VAL A 14 11.52 6.83 21.40
CA VAL A 14 10.69 7.63 20.50
C VAL A 14 10.00 8.76 21.27
N PRO A 15 10.03 10.03 20.79
CA PRO A 15 9.44 11.15 21.53
C PRO A 15 7.93 11.04 21.79
N THR A 16 7.48 11.48 22.98
CA THR A 16 6.07 11.47 23.45
C THR A 16 5.07 12.00 22.44
N TRP A 17 5.39 13.06 21.70
CA TRP A 17 4.48 13.65 20.71
C TRP A 17 4.21 12.75 19.50
N VAL A 18 5.14 11.85 19.14
CA VAL A 18 4.91 10.82 18.12
C VAL A 18 3.83 9.84 18.62
N TRP A 19 3.77 9.63 19.94
CA TRP A 19 2.79 8.78 20.61
C TRP A 19 1.46 9.48 20.86
N GLN A 20 1.41 10.79 21.07
CA GLN A 20 0.19 11.46 21.53
C GLN A 20 -0.98 11.28 20.55
N SER A 21 -0.76 11.51 19.24
CA SER A 21 -1.76 11.20 18.19
C SER A 21 -2.14 9.71 18.08
N THR A 22 -1.33 8.83 18.66
CA THR A 22 -1.54 7.38 18.67
C THR A 22 -2.25 6.91 19.95
N GLU A 23 -2.08 7.62 21.07
CA GLU A 23 -2.82 7.39 22.32
C GLU A 23 -4.28 7.83 22.19
N ASP A 24 -4.53 8.97 21.53
CA ASP A 24 -5.89 9.43 21.21
C ASP A 24 -6.64 8.41 20.33
N PHE A 25 -5.90 7.60 19.58
CA PHE A 25 -6.43 6.54 18.72
C PHE A 25 -6.71 5.21 19.46
N LEU A 26 -6.22 5.02 20.69
CA LEU A 26 -6.41 3.77 21.44
C LEU A 26 -7.88 3.34 21.59
N PRO A 27 -8.82 4.23 21.95
CA PRO A 27 -10.24 3.86 22.03
C PRO A 27 -10.79 3.36 20.69
N MET A 28 -10.29 3.90 19.59
CA MET A 28 -10.69 3.48 18.25
C MET A 28 -10.24 2.06 17.93
N VAL A 29 -9.07 1.62 18.41
CA VAL A 29 -8.64 0.22 18.23
C VAL A 29 -9.58 -0.75 18.91
N SER A 30 -10.06 -0.45 20.11
CA SER A 30 -11.07 -1.30 20.76
C SER A 30 -12.37 -1.42 19.95
N LYS A 31 -12.74 -0.36 19.21
CA LYS A 31 -13.88 -0.40 18.28
C LYS A 31 -13.57 -1.26 17.05
N LEU A 32 -12.40 -1.10 16.43
CA LEU A 32 -11.99 -1.88 15.26
C LEU A 32 -11.92 -3.39 15.58
N ASP A 33 -11.33 -3.76 16.72
CA ASP A 33 -11.18 -5.16 17.16
C ASP A 33 -12.53 -5.86 17.43
N THR A 34 -13.62 -5.10 17.57
CA THR A 34 -14.97 -5.65 17.81
C THR A 34 -15.87 -5.62 16.58
N ARG A 35 -15.41 -5.03 15.47
CA ARG A 35 -16.17 -4.86 14.22
C ARG A 35 -15.59 -5.75 13.12
N PRO A 36 -16.17 -6.94 12.86
CA PRO A 36 -15.61 -7.84 11.85
C PRO A 36 -16.00 -7.41 10.44
N LEU A 37 -15.10 -7.66 9.49
CA LEU A 37 -15.46 -7.77 8.08
C LEU A 37 -16.15 -9.10 7.84
N GLN A 38 -17.30 -9.09 7.16
CA GLN A 38 -18.00 -10.32 6.80
C GLN A 38 -17.55 -10.78 5.43
N LEU A 39 -17.15 -12.05 5.30
CA LEU A 39 -16.77 -12.64 4.04
C LEU A 39 -17.79 -13.71 3.62
N ASP A 40 -18.38 -13.54 2.43
CA ASP A 40 -19.15 -14.58 1.76
C ASP A 40 -18.18 -15.64 1.19
N LEU A 41 -17.88 -16.63 2.04
CA LEU A 41 -16.92 -17.68 1.70
C LEU A 41 -17.39 -18.53 0.53
N ALA A 42 -18.69 -18.82 0.43
CA ALA A 42 -19.24 -19.64 -0.64
C ALA A 42 -19.06 -18.96 -2.01
N ARG A 43 -19.41 -17.67 -2.10
CA ARG A 43 -19.23 -16.88 -3.32
C ARG A 43 -17.75 -16.67 -3.65
N PHE A 44 -16.91 -16.47 -2.63
CA PHE A 44 -15.46 -16.36 -2.82
C PHE A 44 -14.84 -17.67 -3.32
N MET A 45 -15.29 -18.82 -2.80
CA MET A 45 -14.85 -20.14 -3.27
C MET A 45 -15.16 -20.36 -4.75
N GLY A 46 -16.41 -20.15 -5.17
CA GLY A 46 -16.86 -20.46 -6.53
C GLY A 46 -16.43 -19.46 -7.62
N ASN A 47 -15.76 -18.35 -7.27
CA ASN A 47 -15.31 -17.38 -8.26
C ASN A 47 -13.88 -16.89 -7.96
N GLY A 48 -13.66 -16.33 -6.78
CA GLY A 48 -12.39 -15.70 -6.42
C GLY A 48 -11.24 -16.68 -6.23
N LEU A 49 -11.48 -17.78 -5.51
CA LEU A 49 -10.46 -18.80 -5.28
C LEU A 49 -10.16 -19.61 -6.54
N GLU A 50 -11.17 -19.93 -7.36
CA GLU A 50 -10.95 -20.57 -8.66
C GLU A 50 -10.06 -19.72 -9.57
N GLN A 51 -10.31 -18.40 -9.65
CA GLN A 51 -9.45 -17.49 -10.40
C GLN A 51 -8.02 -17.42 -9.84
N LEU A 52 -7.87 -17.45 -8.51
CA LEU A 52 -6.55 -17.47 -7.88
C LEU A 52 -5.81 -18.78 -8.18
N ASP A 53 -6.51 -19.92 -8.10
CA ASP A 53 -5.96 -21.24 -8.40
C ASP A 53 -5.53 -21.33 -9.87
N GLN A 54 -6.32 -20.79 -10.81
CA GLN A 54 -5.92 -20.69 -12.22
C GLN A 54 -4.66 -19.83 -12.40
N LYS A 55 -4.57 -18.66 -11.76
CA LYS A 55 -3.36 -17.82 -11.82
C LYS A 55 -2.12 -18.53 -11.27
N ILE A 56 -2.27 -19.36 -10.25
CA ILE A 56 -1.18 -20.17 -9.69
C ILE A 56 -0.74 -21.21 -10.71
N ILE A 57 -1.69 -21.91 -11.35
CA ILE A 57 -1.42 -22.89 -12.41
C ILE A 57 -0.66 -22.23 -13.57
N ASP A 58 -1.14 -21.09 -14.06
CA ASP A 58 -0.54 -20.37 -15.17
C ASP A 58 0.89 -19.88 -14.83
N ALA A 59 1.07 -19.27 -13.65
CA ALA A 59 2.38 -18.81 -13.19
C ALA A 59 3.36 -19.98 -13.03
N LYS A 60 2.87 -21.11 -12.52
CA LYS A 60 3.65 -22.34 -12.36
C LYS A 60 4.03 -22.96 -13.71
N ALA A 61 3.10 -22.97 -14.67
CA ALA A 61 3.35 -23.47 -16.03
C ALA A 61 4.38 -22.60 -16.77
N ALA A 62 4.24 -21.27 -16.70
CA ALA A 62 5.19 -20.34 -17.32
C ALA A 62 6.61 -20.45 -16.74
N LEU A 63 6.73 -20.69 -15.43
CA LEU A 63 8.02 -20.97 -14.81
C LEU A 63 8.58 -22.34 -15.23
N ALA A 64 7.74 -23.37 -15.31
CA ALA A 64 8.15 -24.72 -15.73
C ALA A 64 8.69 -24.74 -17.16
N GLU A 65 8.00 -24.02 -18.05
CA GLU A 65 8.39 -23.86 -19.45
C GLU A 65 9.76 -23.19 -19.56
N LEU A 66 9.97 -22.05 -18.88
CA LEU A 66 11.26 -21.34 -18.91
C LEU A 66 12.41 -22.19 -18.37
N LEU A 67 12.15 -23.01 -17.34
CA LEU A 67 13.16 -23.88 -16.74
C LEU A 67 13.33 -25.22 -17.47
N ALA A 68 12.50 -25.51 -18.48
CA ALA A 68 12.42 -26.80 -19.16
C ALA A 68 12.25 -27.99 -18.19
N VAL A 69 11.40 -27.84 -17.16
CA VAL A 69 11.12 -28.88 -16.15
C VAL A 69 9.63 -29.23 -16.11
N SER A 70 9.30 -30.39 -15.52
CA SER A 70 7.90 -30.72 -15.22
C SER A 70 7.34 -29.77 -14.15
N THR A 71 6.08 -29.36 -14.30
CA THR A 71 5.37 -28.54 -13.31
C THR A 71 5.36 -29.19 -11.92
N ASN A 72 5.37 -30.53 -11.82
CA ASN A 72 5.42 -31.23 -10.53
C ASN A 72 6.69 -30.96 -9.71
N LEU A 73 7.77 -30.47 -10.36
CA LEU A 73 9.03 -30.12 -9.69
C LEU A 73 9.04 -28.69 -9.12
N ILE A 74 8.04 -27.88 -9.46
CA ILE A 74 7.87 -26.53 -8.91
C ILE A 74 6.98 -26.61 -7.67
N ASP A 75 7.61 -26.45 -6.51
CA ASP A 75 6.96 -26.41 -5.21
C ASP A 75 7.59 -25.31 -4.34
N ASP A 76 6.77 -24.69 -3.48
CA ASP A 76 7.16 -23.61 -2.57
C ASP A 76 8.28 -24.03 -1.59
N ASN A 77 8.40 -25.33 -1.28
CA ASN A 77 9.35 -25.86 -0.29
C ASN A 77 10.63 -26.45 -0.92
N SER A 78 10.77 -26.38 -2.25
CA SER A 78 11.87 -27.00 -2.97
C SER A 78 13.05 -26.04 -3.15
N ASN A 79 14.20 -26.38 -2.57
CA ASN A 79 15.46 -25.69 -2.88
C ASN A 79 15.99 -26.00 -4.30
N LEU A 80 15.29 -26.85 -5.07
CA LEU A 80 15.70 -27.20 -6.43
C LEU A 80 15.49 -26.04 -7.39
N VAL A 81 14.37 -25.32 -7.30
CA VAL A 81 14.05 -24.27 -8.28
C VAL A 81 15.09 -23.14 -8.27
N PRO A 82 15.50 -22.56 -7.12
CA PRO A 82 16.58 -21.57 -7.10
C PRO A 82 17.91 -22.11 -7.62
N ARG A 83 18.21 -23.39 -7.38
CA ARG A 83 19.43 -24.05 -7.89
C ARG A 83 19.40 -24.16 -9.41
N VAL A 84 18.29 -24.60 -10.00
CA VAL A 84 18.14 -24.67 -11.46
C VAL A 84 18.27 -23.27 -12.06
N ILE A 85 17.64 -22.27 -11.47
CA ILE A 85 17.76 -20.87 -11.93
C ILE A 85 19.24 -20.43 -11.94
N SER A 86 20.03 -20.76 -10.91
CA SER A 86 21.45 -20.39 -10.86
C SER A 86 22.33 -21.03 -11.94
N THR A 87 21.83 -22.04 -12.65
CA THR A 87 22.53 -22.70 -13.77
C THR A 87 22.13 -22.17 -15.15
N LEU A 88 21.14 -21.28 -15.22
CA LEU A 88 20.68 -20.68 -16.47
C LEU A 88 21.70 -19.66 -17.01
N PRO A 89 21.67 -19.36 -18.32
CA PRO A 89 22.33 -18.18 -18.88
C PRO A 89 21.91 -16.91 -18.13
N THR A 90 22.86 -16.00 -17.93
CA THR A 90 22.66 -14.76 -17.15
C THR A 90 21.45 -13.96 -17.61
N GLU A 91 21.18 -13.91 -18.92
CA GLU A 91 20.02 -13.23 -19.49
C GLU A 91 18.65 -13.80 -19.06
N LEU A 92 18.57 -15.08 -18.67
CA LEU A 92 17.33 -15.74 -18.28
C LEU A 92 17.13 -15.80 -16.75
N ILE A 93 18.18 -15.56 -15.97
CA ILE A 93 18.13 -15.63 -14.50
C ILE A 93 17.12 -14.63 -13.94
N ASP A 94 17.12 -13.39 -14.44
CA ASP A 94 16.23 -12.34 -13.96
C ASP A 94 14.76 -12.63 -14.28
N GLU A 95 14.48 -13.11 -15.49
CA GLU A 95 13.14 -13.52 -15.89
C GLU A 95 12.65 -14.71 -15.03
N ALA A 96 13.50 -15.71 -14.81
CA ALA A 96 13.16 -16.87 -14.01
C ALA A 96 12.90 -16.51 -12.54
N ASN A 97 13.71 -15.61 -11.96
CA ASN A 97 13.49 -15.09 -10.61
C ASN A 97 12.19 -14.28 -10.51
N ALA A 98 11.85 -13.49 -11.53
CA ALA A 98 10.60 -12.75 -11.57
C ALA A 98 9.38 -13.70 -11.62
N LYS A 99 9.41 -14.73 -12.49
CA LYS A 99 8.35 -15.75 -12.56
C LYS A 99 8.24 -16.56 -11.26
N LEU A 100 9.37 -16.94 -10.64
CA LEU A 100 9.39 -17.61 -9.33
C LEU A 100 8.75 -16.74 -8.25
N ALA A 101 9.12 -15.47 -8.16
CA ALA A 101 8.56 -14.54 -7.19
C ALA A 101 7.05 -14.36 -7.40
N ARG A 102 6.58 -14.31 -8.65
CA ARG A 102 5.15 -14.25 -9.00
C ARG A 102 4.39 -15.48 -8.49
N TYR A 103 4.91 -16.67 -8.78
CA TYR A 103 4.34 -17.95 -8.30
C TYR A 103 4.28 -17.98 -6.77
N GLN A 104 5.40 -17.71 -6.08
CA GLN A 104 5.49 -17.71 -4.62
C GLN A 104 4.52 -16.68 -3.98
N GLN A 105 4.35 -15.51 -4.60
CA GLN A 105 3.39 -14.52 -4.13
C GLN A 105 1.96 -15.05 -4.17
N LEU A 106 1.56 -15.66 -5.29
CA LEU A 106 0.21 -16.22 -5.46
C LEU A 106 -0.02 -17.41 -4.51
N SER A 107 0.95 -18.33 -4.38
CA SER A 107 0.87 -19.45 -3.45
C SER A 107 0.75 -18.99 -2.01
N ARG A 108 1.49 -17.94 -1.61
CA ARG A 108 1.37 -17.34 -0.27
C ARG A 108 -0.03 -16.75 -0.04
N LEU A 109 -0.59 -16.05 -1.03
CA LEU A 109 -1.97 -15.53 -0.96
C LEU A 109 -2.97 -16.67 -0.76
N ARG A 110 -2.83 -17.77 -1.52
CA ARG A 110 -3.70 -18.95 -1.41
C ARG A 110 -3.60 -19.66 -0.07
N ARG A 111 -2.41 -19.65 0.55
CA ARG A 111 -2.18 -20.20 1.89
C ARG A 111 -2.82 -19.32 2.97
N GLN A 112 -2.64 -18.00 2.86
CA GLN A 112 -3.15 -17.04 3.83
C GLN A 112 -4.68 -16.89 3.75
N TRP A 113 -5.26 -16.94 2.55
CA TRP A 113 -6.67 -16.64 2.29
C TRP A 113 -7.43 -17.82 1.67
N GLY A 114 -6.92 -19.04 1.82
CA GLY A 114 -7.59 -20.25 1.32
C GLY A 114 -8.68 -20.74 2.27
N VAL A 115 -9.56 -21.61 1.75
CA VAL A 115 -10.68 -22.22 2.51
C VAL A 115 -10.22 -22.84 3.83
N GLN A 116 -9.11 -23.57 3.82
CA GLN A 116 -8.56 -24.24 5.01
C GLN A 116 -8.21 -23.27 6.15
N THR A 117 -7.83 -22.03 5.80
CA THR A 117 -7.50 -20.98 6.76
C THR A 117 -8.76 -20.22 7.15
N LEU A 118 -9.57 -19.81 6.16
CA LEU A 118 -10.75 -18.98 6.39
C LEU A 118 -11.85 -19.69 7.17
N SER A 119 -12.03 -21.01 6.97
CA SER A 119 -13.05 -21.79 7.68
C SER A 119 -12.79 -21.94 9.18
N ARG A 120 -11.62 -21.52 9.67
CA ARG A 120 -11.26 -21.56 11.10
C ARG A 120 -11.78 -20.37 11.87
N TYR A 121 -12.15 -19.29 11.20
CA TYR A 121 -12.70 -18.09 11.83
C TYR A 121 -14.18 -18.29 12.18
N PRO A 122 -14.73 -17.49 13.13
CA PRO A 122 -16.15 -17.55 13.47
C PRO A 122 -17.06 -17.31 12.27
N HIS A 123 -18.26 -17.86 12.31
CA HIS A 123 -19.28 -17.64 11.29
C HIS A 123 -20.52 -16.99 11.91
N ASP A 124 -21.23 -16.18 11.12
CA ASP A 124 -22.53 -15.65 11.52
C ASP A 124 -23.68 -16.64 11.25
N SER A 125 -24.90 -16.24 11.59
CA SER A 125 -26.11 -17.04 11.36
C SER A 125 -26.41 -17.35 9.88
N LEU A 126 -25.81 -16.61 8.94
CA LEU A 126 -25.92 -16.83 7.50
C LEU A 126 -24.70 -17.59 6.95
N ASN A 127 -23.88 -18.16 7.84
CA ASN A 127 -22.67 -18.90 7.52
C ASN A 127 -21.60 -18.08 6.77
N ARG A 128 -21.57 -16.76 6.98
CA ARG A 128 -20.52 -15.87 6.49
C ARG A 128 -19.37 -15.83 7.50
N VAL A 129 -18.14 -15.82 7.00
CA VAL A 129 -16.94 -15.79 7.86
C VAL A 129 -16.77 -14.39 8.46
N LEU A 130 -16.53 -14.31 9.76
CA LEU A 130 -16.28 -13.07 10.49
C LEU A 130 -14.78 -12.88 10.71
N LEU A 131 -14.21 -11.87 10.06
CA LEU A 131 -12.79 -11.54 10.13
C LEU A 131 -12.57 -10.39 11.11
N TYR A 132 -12.18 -10.72 12.34
CA TYR A 132 -11.75 -9.76 13.35
C TYR A 132 -10.24 -9.53 13.25
N GLY A 133 -9.81 -8.29 13.08
CA GLY A 133 -8.39 -7.94 13.16
C GLY A 133 -8.00 -7.65 14.59
N GLU A 134 -6.89 -8.23 15.06
CA GLU A 134 -6.23 -7.78 16.30
C GLU A 134 -5.29 -6.61 15.97
N HIS A 135 -5.74 -5.38 16.26
CA HIS A 135 -5.01 -4.19 15.86
C HIS A 135 -3.92 -3.81 16.87
N ARG A 136 -2.75 -3.48 16.33
CA ARG A 136 -1.71 -2.75 17.03
C ARG A 136 -1.64 -1.36 16.45
N ILE A 137 -1.75 -0.35 17.32
CA ILE A 137 -1.72 1.06 16.92
C ILE A 137 -0.35 1.49 16.34
N TRP A 138 0.69 0.65 16.49
CA TRP A 138 2.00 0.81 15.86
C TRP A 138 2.60 -0.56 15.49
N SER A 139 3.26 -0.63 14.33
CA SER A 139 4.00 -1.81 13.87
C SER A 139 5.44 -1.52 13.40
N SER A 140 5.76 -0.24 13.20
CA SER A 140 7.03 0.23 12.65
C SER A 140 7.33 1.65 13.12
N ILE A 141 8.56 2.12 12.91
CA ILE A 141 8.99 3.50 13.22
C ILE A 141 8.14 4.58 12.54
N SER A 142 7.51 4.25 11.40
CA SER A 142 6.59 5.15 10.71
C SER A 142 5.25 5.32 11.42
N GLY A 143 4.99 4.66 12.55
CA GLY A 143 3.73 4.81 13.30
C GLY A 143 2.51 4.19 12.62
N ARG A 144 2.71 3.35 11.58
CA ARG A 144 1.62 2.62 10.90
C ARG A 144 1.01 1.61 11.86
N MET A 145 -0.30 1.42 11.74
CA MET A 145 -1.00 0.33 12.40
C MET A 145 -0.77 -0.99 11.69
N SER A 146 -1.02 -2.09 12.39
CA SER A 146 -1.08 -3.44 11.81
C SER A 146 -2.22 -4.24 12.43
N ALA A 147 -2.81 -5.15 11.69
CA ALA A 147 -3.71 -6.18 12.22
C ALA A 147 -3.10 -7.58 12.11
N ALA A 148 -3.50 -8.48 13.02
CA ALA A 148 -3.15 -9.89 13.00
C ALA A 148 -4.37 -10.78 13.28
N HIS A 149 -4.25 -12.07 12.93
CA HIS A 149 -5.23 -13.12 13.24
C HIS A 149 -6.69 -12.93 12.75
N PRO A 150 -6.97 -12.52 11.48
CA PRO A 150 -6.06 -12.36 10.34
C PRO A 150 -5.55 -10.93 10.17
N ASN A 151 -4.60 -10.73 9.26
CA ASN A 151 -4.21 -9.38 8.86
C ASN A 151 -5.29 -8.76 7.94
N THR A 152 -6.32 -8.20 8.56
CA THR A 152 -7.47 -7.53 7.92
C THR A 152 -7.08 -6.22 7.24
N MET A 153 -6.02 -5.55 7.71
CA MET A 153 -5.39 -4.39 7.06
C MET A 153 -4.68 -4.72 5.72
N ALA A 154 -4.48 -6.00 5.41
CA ALA A 154 -3.80 -6.46 4.20
C ALA A 154 -4.65 -7.46 3.40
N ILE A 155 -5.98 -7.28 3.39
CA ILE A 155 -6.87 -8.11 2.57
C ILE A 155 -6.59 -7.83 1.08
N PRO A 156 -6.31 -8.85 0.27
CA PRO A 156 -6.07 -8.69 -1.16
C PRO A 156 -7.30 -8.13 -1.89
N LYS A 157 -7.06 -7.29 -2.90
CA LYS A 157 -8.13 -6.69 -3.73
C LYS A 157 -9.13 -7.71 -4.30
N MET A 158 -8.68 -8.93 -4.61
CA MET A 158 -9.55 -10.00 -5.13
C MET A 158 -10.58 -10.52 -4.12
N ILE A 159 -10.42 -10.24 -2.83
CA ILE A 159 -11.36 -10.66 -1.78
C ILE A 159 -12.40 -9.56 -1.52
N LEU A 160 -12.06 -8.30 -1.80
CA LEU A 160 -12.94 -7.16 -1.53
C LEU A 160 -14.38 -7.36 -2.06
N PRO A 161 -14.63 -7.83 -3.30
CA PRO A 161 -16.00 -8.00 -3.82
C PRO A 161 -16.89 -9.03 -3.10
N TYR A 162 -16.29 -9.78 -2.17
CA TYR A 162 -16.95 -10.80 -1.35
C TYR A 162 -17.06 -10.37 0.12
N LEU A 163 -16.58 -9.16 0.45
CA LEU A 163 -16.70 -8.58 1.78
C LEU A 163 -18.01 -7.81 1.94
N GLY A 164 -18.49 -7.74 3.18
CA GLY A 164 -19.62 -6.94 3.59
C GLY A 164 -19.45 -6.41 5.01
N SER A 165 -20.37 -5.54 5.42
CA SER A 165 -20.40 -5.01 6.79
C SER A 165 -21.24 -5.91 7.71
N SER A 166 -20.74 -6.14 8.92
CA SER A 166 -21.45 -6.88 9.98
C SER A 166 -22.46 -6.05 10.75
N SER A 167 -22.32 -4.73 10.75
CA SER A 167 -23.22 -3.80 11.46
C SER A 167 -24.50 -3.47 10.68
N GLY A 168 -24.71 -4.09 9.52
CA GLY A 168 -25.83 -3.81 8.62
C GLY A 168 -25.57 -2.58 7.74
N GLY A 169 -26.07 -2.59 6.51
CA GLY A 169 -25.72 -1.57 5.51
C GLY A 169 -24.65 -2.05 4.53
N GLU A 170 -24.24 -1.15 3.64
CA GLU A 170 -23.26 -1.48 2.59
C GLU A 170 -21.83 -1.30 3.12
N LEU A 171 -20.87 -2.09 2.65
CA LEU A 171 -19.47 -1.82 2.95
C LEU A 171 -18.95 -0.80 1.92
N ILE A 172 -18.41 0.32 2.40
CA ILE A 172 -17.93 1.41 1.56
C ILE A 172 -16.44 1.59 1.80
N LYS A 173 -15.68 1.61 0.71
CA LYS A 173 -14.26 1.95 0.71
C LYS A 173 -14.08 3.41 0.33
N VAL A 174 -13.37 4.14 1.18
CA VAL A 174 -12.98 5.53 1.00
C VAL A 174 -11.46 5.56 0.84
N ASP A 175 -10.97 5.87 -0.35
CA ASP A 175 -9.54 5.84 -0.71
C ASP A 175 -9.03 7.27 -0.89
N VAL A 176 -7.95 7.63 -0.19
CA VAL A 176 -7.33 8.96 -0.32
C VAL A 176 -6.47 8.99 -1.57
N GLN A 177 -6.93 9.72 -2.58
CA GLN A 177 -6.31 9.74 -3.90
C GLN A 177 -4.93 10.38 -3.85
N GLU A 178 -3.93 9.60 -4.28
CA GLU A 178 -2.56 10.08 -4.50
C GLU A 178 -1.91 10.65 -3.24
N ALA A 179 -2.38 10.18 -2.09
CA ALA A 179 -2.02 10.74 -0.79
C ALA A 179 -0.50 10.73 -0.56
N GLU A 180 0.22 9.66 -0.94
CA GLU A 180 1.68 9.58 -0.76
C GLU A 180 2.43 10.70 -1.50
N ILE A 181 2.03 11.00 -2.73
CA ILE A 181 2.73 12.02 -3.54
C ILE A 181 2.32 13.45 -3.14
N ARG A 182 1.06 13.66 -2.72
CA ARG A 182 0.63 14.95 -2.13
C ARG A 182 1.38 15.27 -0.84
N LEU A 183 1.54 14.27 0.03
CA LEU A 183 2.32 14.41 1.26
C LEU A 183 3.78 14.71 0.92
N LEU A 184 4.35 14.03 -0.07
CA LEU A 184 5.71 14.33 -0.51
C LEU A 184 5.84 15.76 -1.04
N ALA A 185 4.89 16.24 -1.84
CA ALA A 185 4.86 17.61 -2.37
C ALA A 185 4.86 18.66 -1.25
N GLY A 186 4.02 18.46 -0.24
CA GLY A 186 3.96 19.33 0.93
C GLY A 186 5.24 19.29 1.77
N MET A 187 5.83 18.10 1.94
CA MET A 187 7.06 17.93 2.74
C MET A 187 8.31 18.46 2.04
N SER A 188 8.43 18.28 0.72
CA SER A 188 9.54 18.81 -0.05
C SER A 188 9.39 20.30 -0.34
N ALA A 189 8.16 20.83 -0.25
CA ALA A 189 7.79 22.18 -0.66
C ALA A 189 8.21 22.50 -2.11
N ASP A 190 8.16 21.49 -2.98
CA ASP A 190 8.53 21.62 -4.39
C ASP A 190 7.42 22.34 -5.17
N PRO A 191 7.67 23.56 -5.68
CA PRO A 191 6.62 24.35 -6.33
C PRO A 191 6.10 23.70 -7.60
N ALA A 192 6.93 22.95 -8.34
CA ALA A 192 6.49 22.27 -9.55
C ALA A 192 5.56 21.11 -9.22
N LEU A 193 5.90 20.32 -8.19
CA LEU A 193 5.05 19.20 -7.75
C LEU A 193 3.76 19.68 -7.09
N ILE A 194 3.82 20.73 -6.28
CA ILE A 194 2.64 21.39 -5.71
C ILE A 194 1.70 21.87 -6.83
N ASN A 195 2.25 22.55 -7.84
CA ASN A 195 1.47 23.07 -8.96
C ASN A 195 0.76 21.97 -9.77
N VAL A 196 1.28 20.74 -9.82
CA VAL A 196 0.55 19.62 -10.45
C VAL A 196 -0.82 19.45 -9.79
N PHE A 197 -0.87 19.40 -8.47
CA PHE A 197 -2.13 19.22 -7.72
C PHE A 197 -2.98 20.49 -7.69
N GLU A 198 -2.35 21.67 -7.61
CA GLU A 198 -3.06 22.96 -7.65
C GLU A 198 -3.58 23.32 -9.05
N SER A 199 -3.21 22.60 -10.11
CA SER A 199 -3.73 22.86 -11.47
C SER A 199 -4.62 21.73 -11.99
N GLY A 200 -4.86 20.69 -11.19
CA GLY A 200 -5.60 19.50 -11.63
C GLY A 200 -4.83 18.63 -12.65
N GLY A 201 -3.50 18.72 -12.63
CA GLY A 201 -2.62 17.88 -13.44
C GLY A 201 -2.45 16.48 -12.86
N ASP A 202 -1.97 15.55 -13.69
CA ASP A 202 -1.82 14.14 -13.33
C ASP A 202 -0.37 13.69 -13.52
N LEU A 203 0.40 13.71 -12.44
CA LEU A 203 1.82 13.32 -12.44
C LEU A 203 2.04 11.93 -13.06
N TYR A 204 1.11 10.99 -12.83
CA TYR A 204 1.25 9.62 -13.30
C TYR A 204 0.90 9.50 -14.79
N ALA A 205 -0.05 10.28 -15.29
CA ALA A 205 -0.30 10.38 -16.72
C ALA A 205 0.89 11.03 -17.44
N ASP A 206 1.44 12.11 -16.93
CA ASP A 206 2.62 12.78 -17.49
C ASP A 206 3.83 11.85 -17.51
N GLY A 207 4.08 11.14 -16.40
CA GLY A 207 5.11 10.12 -16.32
C GLY A 207 4.89 8.97 -17.31
N ALA A 208 3.64 8.58 -17.58
CA ALA A 208 3.32 7.57 -18.58
C ALA A 208 3.61 8.07 -20.01
N GLN A 209 3.36 9.35 -20.32
CA GLN A 209 3.73 9.94 -21.61
C GLN A 209 5.24 9.87 -21.83
N VAL A 210 6.03 10.16 -20.79
CA VAL A 210 7.51 10.07 -20.84
C VAL A 210 7.98 8.63 -21.03
N LEU A 211 7.39 7.71 -20.26
CA LEU A 211 7.77 6.31 -20.25
C LEU A 211 7.49 5.63 -21.60
N TYR A 212 6.27 5.81 -22.12
CA TYR A 212 5.78 5.17 -23.35
C TYR A 212 5.96 6.02 -24.62
N GLN A 213 6.47 7.26 -24.49
CA GLN A 213 6.64 8.21 -25.61
C GLN A 213 5.36 8.37 -26.44
N THR A 214 4.22 8.52 -25.76
CA THR A 214 2.89 8.61 -26.36
C THR A 214 2.16 9.86 -25.86
N GLY A 215 1.38 10.50 -26.73
CA GLY A 215 0.46 11.59 -26.34
C GLY A 215 -0.90 11.09 -25.84
N GLN A 216 -1.18 9.79 -25.95
CA GLN A 216 -2.40 9.17 -25.45
C GLN A 216 -2.05 8.09 -24.44
N VAL A 217 -2.45 8.31 -23.19
CA VAL A 217 -2.20 7.42 -22.06
C VAL A 217 -3.48 6.69 -21.68
N ASN A 218 -3.41 5.36 -21.60
CA ASN A 218 -4.49 4.56 -21.03
C ASN A 218 -4.27 4.27 -19.54
N ASN A 219 -5.30 3.76 -18.86
CA ASN A 219 -5.25 3.45 -17.42
C ASN A 219 -4.17 2.42 -17.04
N VAL A 220 -3.83 1.50 -17.94
CA VAL A 220 -2.77 0.51 -17.69
C VAL A 220 -1.42 1.20 -17.66
N GLN A 221 -1.12 2.02 -18.67
CA GLN A 221 0.11 2.80 -18.78
C GLN A 221 0.27 3.77 -17.59
N ARG A 222 -0.80 4.47 -17.22
CA ARG A 222 -0.83 5.34 -16.02
C ARG A 222 -0.48 4.57 -14.75
N ASN A 223 -1.04 3.37 -14.58
CA ASN A 223 -0.76 2.54 -13.41
C ASN A 223 0.69 2.01 -13.36
N VAL A 224 1.28 1.71 -14.52
CA VAL A 224 2.70 1.35 -14.61
C VAL A 224 3.57 2.54 -14.21
N ALA A 225 3.28 3.73 -14.75
CA ALA A 225 3.98 4.96 -14.39
C ALA A 225 3.85 5.29 -12.90
N LYS A 226 2.66 5.16 -12.31
CA LYS A 226 2.45 5.30 -10.86
C LYS A 226 3.39 4.41 -10.04
N ARG A 227 3.46 3.11 -10.38
CA ARG A 227 4.37 2.16 -9.70
C ARG A 227 5.83 2.54 -9.92
N ALA A 228 6.18 2.95 -11.13
CA ALA A 228 7.55 3.33 -11.49
C ALA A 228 8.00 4.56 -10.69
N ILE A 229 7.20 5.64 -10.69
CA ILE A 229 7.47 6.89 -9.97
C ILE A 229 7.63 6.65 -8.47
N ILE A 230 6.71 5.90 -7.85
CA ILE A 230 6.79 5.57 -6.42
C ILE A 230 8.04 4.74 -6.11
N GLY A 231 8.40 3.79 -6.99
CA GLY A 231 9.65 3.03 -6.87
C GLY A 231 10.88 3.93 -6.89
N ILE A 232 10.96 4.86 -7.84
CA ILE A 232 12.08 5.81 -7.99
C ILE A 232 12.18 6.74 -6.77
N ILE A 233 11.07 7.34 -6.35
CA ILE A 233 11.02 8.23 -5.18
C ILE A 233 11.55 7.52 -3.92
N TYR A 234 11.22 6.24 -3.76
CA TYR A 234 11.70 5.42 -2.65
C TYR A 234 13.07 4.77 -2.88
N GLY A 235 13.79 5.17 -3.92
CA GLY A 235 15.21 4.85 -4.13
C GLY A 235 15.47 3.55 -4.87
N GLN A 236 14.48 3.02 -5.61
CA GLN A 236 14.76 1.97 -6.60
C GLN A 236 15.55 2.56 -7.76
N GLN A 237 16.71 1.97 -8.04
CA GLN A 237 17.48 2.25 -9.25
C GLN A 237 16.82 1.58 -10.46
N GLN A 238 17.17 2.02 -11.68
CA GLN A 238 16.58 1.59 -12.94
C GLN A 238 16.50 0.06 -13.06
N GLN A 239 17.60 -0.65 -12.83
CA GLN A 239 17.64 -2.12 -12.89
C GLN A 239 16.77 -2.81 -11.81
N SER A 240 16.69 -2.23 -10.62
CA SER A 240 15.84 -2.76 -9.54
C SER A 240 14.35 -2.52 -9.83
N LEU A 241 14.04 -1.40 -10.51
CA LEU A 241 12.70 -1.03 -10.93
C LEU A 241 12.16 -1.99 -11.98
N THR A 242 12.94 -2.28 -13.03
CA THR A 242 12.54 -3.23 -14.07
C THR A 242 12.26 -4.61 -13.48
N HIS A 243 13.13 -5.09 -12.58
CA HIS A 243 12.93 -6.36 -11.88
C HIS A 243 11.72 -6.34 -10.93
N THR A 244 11.46 -5.23 -10.24
CA THR A 244 10.30 -5.11 -9.35
C THR A 244 8.98 -5.12 -10.13
N LEU A 245 8.94 -4.44 -11.28
CA LEU A 245 7.77 -4.42 -12.16
C LEU A 245 7.57 -5.79 -12.84
N ALA A 246 8.64 -6.47 -13.23
CA ALA A 246 8.57 -7.82 -13.85
C ALA A 246 7.94 -8.89 -12.94
N LYS A 247 7.94 -8.69 -11.61
CA LYS A 247 7.19 -9.54 -10.65
C LYS A 247 5.68 -9.36 -10.72
N THR A 248 5.23 -8.37 -11.48
CA THR A 248 3.83 -8.05 -11.73
C THR A 248 3.50 -8.34 -13.19
N ASP A 249 2.29 -8.08 -13.62
CA ASP A 249 1.87 -8.33 -15.01
C ASP A 249 2.39 -7.22 -15.98
N PHE A 250 3.48 -6.53 -15.62
CA PHE A 250 4.03 -5.37 -16.34
C PHE A 250 5.53 -5.54 -16.60
N SER A 251 5.98 -5.17 -17.80
CA SER A 251 7.40 -5.08 -18.16
C SER A 251 7.79 -3.64 -18.47
N LEU A 252 8.99 -3.26 -18.05
CA LEU A 252 9.59 -1.96 -18.35
C LEU A 252 11.02 -2.18 -18.80
N ASP A 253 11.42 -1.59 -19.92
CA ASP A 253 12.82 -1.59 -20.34
C ASP A 253 13.66 -0.57 -19.55
N VAL A 254 14.97 -0.77 -19.53
CA VAL A 254 15.90 0.06 -18.73
C VAL A 254 15.94 1.50 -19.25
N ASP A 255 15.80 1.71 -20.56
CA ASP A 255 15.86 3.04 -21.18
C ASP A 255 14.62 3.87 -20.82
N ALA A 256 13.45 3.25 -20.75
CA ALA A 256 12.20 3.85 -20.31
C ALA A 256 12.27 4.23 -18.83
N ALA A 257 12.84 3.34 -18.00
CA ALA A 257 13.11 3.66 -16.60
C ALA A 257 14.09 4.85 -16.47
N GLN A 258 15.13 4.89 -17.31
CA GLN A 258 16.10 5.99 -17.33
C GLN A 258 15.45 7.32 -17.74
N ARG A 259 14.65 7.35 -18.81
CA ARG A 259 13.92 8.56 -19.25
C ARG A 259 13.03 9.12 -18.15
N LEU A 260 12.25 8.24 -17.49
CA LEU A 260 11.37 8.66 -16.40
C LEU A 260 12.18 9.23 -15.23
N PHE A 261 13.31 8.60 -14.91
CA PHE A 261 14.20 9.04 -13.85
C PHE A 261 14.80 10.43 -14.13
N GLU A 262 15.27 10.67 -15.36
CA GLU A 262 15.80 11.97 -15.81
C GLU A 262 14.72 13.04 -15.79
N TRP A 263 13.53 12.72 -16.26
CA TRP A 263 12.39 13.62 -16.25
C TRP A 263 12.02 14.06 -14.83
N LEU A 264 11.92 13.12 -13.87
CA LEU A 264 11.64 13.43 -12.46
C LEU A 264 12.70 14.36 -11.86
N ARG A 265 13.99 14.10 -12.12
CA ARG A 265 15.10 14.96 -11.65
C ARG A 265 15.03 16.36 -12.23
N CYS A 266 14.69 16.49 -13.51
CA CYS A 266 14.64 17.78 -14.19
C CYS A 266 13.45 18.64 -13.74
N HIS A 267 12.29 18.02 -13.49
CA HIS A 267 11.04 18.74 -13.23
C HIS A 267 10.73 18.92 -11.75
N TYR A 268 11.20 18.01 -10.89
CA TYR A 268 10.93 18.00 -9.45
C TYR A 268 12.24 17.98 -8.64
N ASP A 269 13.13 18.90 -9.01
CA ASP A 269 14.49 18.98 -8.46
C ASP A 269 14.50 19.17 -6.93
N THR A 270 13.58 19.98 -6.41
CA THR A 270 13.47 20.22 -4.95
C THR A 270 13.06 18.94 -4.22
N THR A 271 12.11 18.20 -4.79
CA THR A 271 11.69 16.88 -4.27
C THR A 271 12.84 15.88 -4.27
N MET A 272 13.60 15.82 -5.37
CA MET A 272 14.73 14.89 -5.48
C MET A 272 15.85 15.26 -4.50
N HIS A 273 16.15 16.54 -4.30
CA HIS A 273 17.08 17.02 -3.29
C HIS A 273 16.60 16.69 -1.86
N PHE A 274 15.31 16.89 -1.58
CA PHE A 274 14.73 16.51 -0.28
C PHE A 274 14.88 15.02 0.00
N LEU A 275 14.56 14.15 -0.96
CA LEU A 275 14.72 12.69 -0.82
C LEU A 275 16.18 12.29 -0.62
N ASP A 276 17.10 12.94 -1.32
CA ASP A 276 18.55 12.75 -1.16
C ASP A 276 19.06 13.20 0.21
N PHE A 277 18.50 14.28 0.74
CA PHE A 277 18.79 14.80 2.07
C PHE A 277 18.31 13.82 3.16
N VAL A 278 17.02 13.45 3.17
CA VAL A 278 16.45 12.57 4.23
C VAL A 278 17.11 11.19 4.23
N ALA A 279 17.58 10.72 3.07
CA ALA A 279 18.24 9.43 2.97
C ALA A 279 19.62 9.38 3.64
N ARG A 280 20.29 10.53 3.78
CA ARG A 280 21.62 10.69 4.39
C ARG A 280 21.55 11.37 5.77
N ASP A 281 20.40 11.95 6.10
CA ASP A 281 20.17 12.61 7.36
C ASP A 281 20.38 11.64 8.53
N GLN A 282 21.13 12.06 9.54
CA GLN A 282 21.31 11.28 10.76
C GLN A 282 20.01 11.22 11.56
N LYS A 283 19.17 12.26 11.45
CA LYS A 283 17.84 12.35 12.04
C LYS A 283 16.79 11.69 11.16
N LEU A 284 15.65 11.36 11.74
CA LEU A 284 14.50 10.82 11.02
C LEU A 284 13.39 11.84 10.91
N TRP A 285 12.75 11.90 9.76
CA TRP A 285 11.57 12.73 9.57
C TRP A 285 10.33 11.91 9.89
N LEU A 286 9.58 12.35 10.90
CA LEU A 286 8.35 11.72 11.35
C LEU A 286 7.21 12.73 11.31
N ALA A 287 6.20 12.46 10.49
CA ALA A 287 5.03 13.32 10.29
C ALA A 287 5.39 14.81 10.10
N GLY A 288 6.41 15.08 9.28
CA GLY A 288 6.90 16.44 8.99
C GLY A 288 7.97 16.98 9.95
N LYS A 289 8.21 16.35 11.11
CA LYS A 289 9.23 16.80 12.07
C LYS A 289 10.53 16.03 11.94
N ARG A 290 11.65 16.77 11.82
CA ARG A 290 12.99 16.22 11.93
C ARG A 290 13.30 15.85 13.38
N THR A 291 13.45 14.56 13.64
CA THR A 291 13.44 13.94 14.96
C THR A 291 14.77 13.25 15.24
N ASP A 292 15.31 13.45 16.44
CA ASP A 292 16.56 12.83 16.86
C ASP A 292 16.32 11.39 17.32
N LEU A 293 16.68 10.44 16.45
CA LEU A 293 16.55 8.99 16.69
C LEU A 293 17.85 8.31 16.26
N VAL A 294 18.75 8.11 17.22
CA VAL A 294 20.09 7.57 16.99
C VAL A 294 20.07 6.03 17.02
N GLY A 295 20.88 5.38 16.18
CA GLY A 295 21.18 3.95 16.30
C GLY A 295 20.21 2.98 15.64
N LEU A 296 19.24 3.45 14.85
CA LEU A 296 18.19 2.58 14.26
C LEU A 296 18.65 1.74 13.04
N GLY A 297 19.92 1.83 12.61
CA GLY A 297 20.46 0.96 11.55
C GLY A 297 19.70 0.96 10.22
N LEU A 298 18.96 2.04 9.91
CA LEU A 298 18.05 2.10 8.76
C LEU A 298 18.79 2.30 7.45
N SER A 299 18.38 1.56 6.42
CA SER A 299 18.90 1.70 5.06
C SER A 299 18.47 3.03 4.43
N THR A 300 19.20 3.46 3.39
CA THR A 300 18.89 4.64 2.57
C THR A 300 17.43 4.62 2.07
N THR A 301 16.95 3.47 1.58
CA THR A 301 15.57 3.29 1.14
C THR A 301 14.57 3.46 2.28
N GLN A 302 14.83 2.86 3.44
CA GLN A 302 13.94 3.02 4.60
C GLN A 302 13.84 4.49 5.03
N ARG A 303 14.97 5.21 5.05
CA ARG A 303 15.02 6.64 5.39
C ARG A 303 14.24 7.53 4.41
N ARG A 304 14.16 7.16 3.13
CA ARG A 304 13.31 7.85 2.13
C ARG A 304 11.82 7.58 2.30
N VAL A 305 11.46 6.38 2.73
CA VAL A 305 10.06 5.93 2.82
C VAL A 305 9.37 6.42 4.09
N ILE A 306 10.07 6.39 5.23
CA ILE A 306 9.51 6.72 6.55
C ILE A 306 8.83 8.11 6.63
N PRO A 307 9.38 9.19 6.04
CA PRO A 307 8.80 10.53 6.16
C PRO A 307 7.36 10.59 5.66
N VAL A 308 7.12 10.13 4.42
CA VAL A 308 5.78 10.09 3.82
C VAL A 308 4.87 9.10 4.56
N GLN A 309 5.37 7.90 4.87
CA GLN A 309 4.57 6.86 5.53
C GLN A 309 4.14 7.25 6.96
N SER A 310 4.96 8.03 7.66
CA SER A 310 4.62 8.54 8.99
C SER A 310 3.61 9.67 8.96
N ALA A 311 3.73 10.58 7.99
CA ALA A 311 2.70 11.59 7.73
C ALA A 311 1.36 10.92 7.38
N MET A 312 1.39 9.91 6.50
CA MET A 312 0.19 9.14 6.13
C MET A 312 -0.47 8.46 7.33
N ALA A 313 0.32 7.81 8.17
CA ALA A 313 -0.19 7.11 9.35
C ALA A 313 -0.86 8.08 10.33
N LYS A 314 -0.28 9.26 10.54
CA LYS A 314 -0.86 10.30 11.40
C LYS A 314 -2.15 10.86 10.79
N LEU A 315 -2.11 11.19 9.50
CA LEU A 315 -3.23 11.70 8.73
C LEU A 315 -4.44 10.78 8.81
N LEU A 316 -4.26 9.50 8.47
CA LEU A 316 -5.37 8.55 8.46
C LEU A 316 -5.94 8.28 9.84
N LYS A 317 -5.11 8.22 10.87
CA LYS A 317 -5.60 8.10 12.26
C LYS A 317 -6.50 9.29 12.60
N GLN A 318 -6.06 10.51 12.28
CA GLN A 318 -6.86 11.71 12.51
C GLN A 318 -8.16 11.68 11.70
N PHE A 319 -8.09 11.30 10.43
CA PHE A 319 -9.26 11.20 9.57
C PHE A 319 -10.27 10.16 10.11
N ILE A 320 -9.81 8.98 10.52
CA ILE A 320 -10.66 7.94 11.12
C ILE A 320 -11.35 8.45 12.40
N LEU A 321 -10.63 9.17 13.28
CA LEU A 321 -11.23 9.76 14.47
C LEU A 321 -12.33 10.76 14.12
N MET A 322 -12.07 11.66 13.15
CA MET A 322 -13.08 12.62 12.68
C MET A 322 -14.30 11.92 12.05
N LEU A 323 -14.12 10.82 11.32
CA LEU A 323 -15.23 10.03 10.79
C LEU A 323 -16.07 9.39 11.90
N ASP A 324 -15.41 8.80 12.92
CA ASP A 324 -16.09 8.21 14.08
C ASP A 324 -16.83 9.27 14.92
N GLU A 325 -16.28 10.49 15.05
CA GLU A 325 -16.95 11.64 15.68
C GLU A 325 -18.23 12.08 14.95
N GLN A 326 -18.26 11.95 13.61
CA GLN A 326 -19.49 12.16 12.83
C GLN A 326 -20.51 11.02 12.97
N GLY A 327 -20.17 9.96 13.70
CA GLY A 327 -21.02 8.79 13.91
C GLY A 327 -20.93 7.75 12.80
N LEU A 328 -19.87 7.75 11.98
CA LEU A 328 -19.64 6.70 11.00
C LEU A 328 -19.03 5.46 11.66
N ASP A 329 -19.57 4.29 11.34
CA ASP A 329 -18.97 3.02 11.74
C ASP A 329 -17.79 2.70 10.82
N VAL A 330 -16.60 3.10 11.26
CA VAL A 330 -15.34 2.66 10.66
C VAL A 330 -15.06 1.21 11.06
N ILE A 331 -14.91 0.36 10.06
CA ILE A 331 -14.74 -1.09 10.19
C ILE A 331 -13.25 -1.47 10.12
N GLU A 332 -12.50 -0.88 9.19
CA GLU A 332 -11.09 -1.22 8.95
C GLU A 332 -10.35 -0.08 8.22
N ALA A 333 -9.02 -0.06 8.28
CA ALA A 333 -8.16 0.80 7.48
C ALA A 333 -7.09 -0.01 6.71
N GLN A 334 -6.87 0.33 5.44
CA GLN A 334 -5.86 -0.32 4.59
C GLN A 334 -5.03 0.73 3.86
N HIS A 335 -3.75 0.84 4.23
CA HIS A 335 -2.79 1.75 3.61
C HIS A 335 -3.20 3.23 3.59
N ASP A 336 -3.89 3.66 2.53
CA ASP A 336 -4.40 4.98 2.19
C ASP A 336 -5.95 5.01 2.11
N ALA A 337 -6.61 3.93 2.53
CA ALA A 337 -8.05 3.78 2.48
C ALA A 337 -8.67 3.40 3.84
N VAL A 338 -9.94 3.77 4.01
CA VAL A 338 -10.77 3.46 5.17
C VAL A 338 -12.03 2.74 4.70
N PHE A 339 -12.41 1.68 5.40
CA PHE A 339 -13.64 0.94 5.19
C PHE A 339 -14.65 1.36 6.24
N ILE A 340 -15.80 1.83 5.80
CA ILE A 340 -16.89 2.29 6.64
C ILE A 340 -18.19 1.57 6.26
N THR A 341 -19.18 1.67 7.13
CA THR A 341 -20.54 1.20 6.82
C THR A 341 -21.37 2.32 6.17
N GLY A 342 -21.92 2.03 5.01
CA GLY A 342 -22.93 2.82 4.33
C GLY A 342 -24.27 2.72 5.02
N ASN A 343 -24.67 3.81 5.66
CA ASN A 343 -25.94 3.97 6.37
C ASN A 343 -26.47 5.41 6.19
N GLN A 344 -27.52 5.79 6.91
CA GLN A 344 -28.07 7.16 6.85
C GLN A 344 -27.06 8.24 7.26
N VAL A 345 -26.10 7.93 8.13
CA VAL A 345 -25.05 8.88 8.52
C VAL A 345 -24.13 9.12 7.33
N PHE A 346 -23.67 8.06 6.65
CA PHE A 346 -22.85 8.16 5.44
C PHE A 346 -23.49 9.06 4.38
N GLU A 347 -24.76 8.84 4.03
CA GLU A 347 -25.43 9.66 3.00
C GLU A 347 -25.48 11.14 3.38
N ARG A 348 -25.59 11.47 4.68
CA ARG A 348 -25.58 12.87 5.14
C ARG A 348 -24.19 13.50 5.11
N VAL A 349 -23.13 12.73 5.37
CA VAL A 349 -21.77 13.29 5.52
C VAL A 349 -20.91 13.09 4.27
N ARG A 350 -21.36 12.29 3.29
CA ARG A 350 -20.61 11.94 2.06
C ARG A 350 -20.03 13.16 1.35
N GLU A 351 -20.84 14.20 1.15
CA GLU A 351 -20.41 15.43 0.47
C GLU A 351 -19.40 16.25 1.30
N SER A 352 -19.37 16.05 2.62
CA SER A 352 -18.45 16.72 3.54
C SER A 352 -17.22 15.87 3.90
N MET A 353 -17.10 14.64 3.41
CA MET A 353 -15.96 13.77 3.76
C MET A 353 -14.62 14.32 3.27
N GLU A 354 -14.58 14.98 2.12
CA GLU A 354 -13.38 15.67 1.65
C GLU A 354 -13.02 16.83 2.58
N TYR A 355 -14.01 17.55 3.11
CA TYR A 355 -13.76 18.58 4.11
C TYR A 355 -13.16 18.00 5.40
N LEU A 356 -13.67 16.87 5.89
CA LEU A 356 -13.09 16.18 7.06
C LEU A 356 -11.65 15.72 6.79
N LEU A 357 -11.37 15.22 5.58
CA LEU A 357 -10.00 14.91 5.17
C LEU A 357 -9.11 16.16 5.18
N ILE A 358 -9.58 17.28 4.61
CA ILE A 358 -8.82 18.55 4.60
C ILE A 358 -8.55 19.02 6.03
N GLN A 359 -9.54 18.98 6.93
CA GLN A 359 -9.35 19.31 8.34
C GLN A 359 -8.32 18.40 9.01
N SER A 360 -8.25 17.12 8.62
CA SER A 360 -7.24 16.21 9.15
C SER A 360 -5.81 16.57 8.72
N PHE A 361 -5.61 17.41 7.69
CA PHE A 361 -4.28 17.93 7.34
C PHE A 361 -3.68 18.82 8.42
N ASP A 362 -4.50 19.46 9.27
CA ASP A 362 -4.02 20.32 10.36
C ASP A 362 -3.22 19.54 11.42
N CYS A 363 -3.30 18.20 11.42
CA CYS A 363 -2.44 17.37 12.26
C CYS A 363 -0.99 17.31 11.75
N LEU A 364 -0.70 17.79 10.53
CA LEU A 364 0.62 17.76 9.91
C LEU A 364 1.32 19.12 10.07
N GLU A 365 2.64 19.10 10.05
CA GLU A 365 3.48 20.29 10.29
C GLU A 365 3.89 21.01 9.00
N PHE A 366 3.15 20.74 7.93
CA PHE A 366 3.38 21.26 6.59
C PHE A 366 2.04 21.28 5.85
N ARG A 367 1.96 22.14 4.82
CA ARG A 367 0.76 22.26 3.99
C ARG A 367 0.71 21.13 2.96
N VAL A 368 -0.43 20.47 2.86
CA VAL A 368 -0.72 19.48 1.80
C VAL A 368 -1.48 20.20 0.66
N PRO A 369 -1.13 20.01 -0.62
CA PRO A 369 -1.86 20.61 -1.74
C PRO A 369 -3.18 19.87 -2.04
N TYR A 370 -4.27 20.60 -2.24
CA TYR A 370 -5.62 20.00 -2.35
C TYR A 370 -6.66 20.75 -3.22
N GLU A 371 -6.34 21.86 -3.87
CA GLU A 371 -7.32 22.80 -4.43
C GLU A 371 -8.16 22.31 -5.63
N HIS A 372 -7.63 21.43 -6.49
CA HIS A 372 -8.23 21.20 -7.83
C HIS A 372 -8.55 19.75 -8.20
N GLU A 373 -8.43 18.79 -7.28
CA GLU A 373 -8.73 17.38 -7.55
C GLU A 373 -9.64 16.75 -6.49
N LYS A 374 -10.33 15.68 -6.89
CA LYS A 374 -11.04 14.81 -5.95
C LYS A 374 -10.03 14.15 -5.04
N LEU A 375 -10.10 14.48 -3.75
CA LEU A 375 -9.19 13.94 -2.75
C LEU A 375 -9.57 12.51 -2.35
N LEU A 376 -10.82 12.12 -2.60
CA LEU A 376 -11.37 10.83 -2.22
C LEU A 376 -11.95 10.08 -3.43
N SER A 377 -11.65 8.78 -3.55
CA SER A 377 -12.51 7.83 -4.25
C SER A 377 -13.44 7.17 -3.24
N ILE A 378 -14.73 7.10 -3.53
CA ILE A 378 -15.71 6.44 -2.69
C ILE A 378 -16.40 5.36 -3.51
N GLU A 379 -16.18 4.11 -3.13
CA GLU A 379 -16.63 2.93 -3.86
C GLU A 379 -17.38 2.00 -2.92
N LYS A 380 -18.51 1.46 -3.40
CA LYS A 380 -19.15 0.33 -2.75
C LYS A 380 -18.31 -0.92 -3.01
N VAL A 381 -18.04 -1.68 -1.95
CA VAL A 381 -17.22 -2.88 -1.97
C VAL A 381 -17.97 -4.08 -2.54
#